data_AF-A0A1X2KHI2-F1
#
_entry.id   AF-A0A1X2KHI2-F1
#
_cell.length_a   1.000
_cell.length_b   1.000
_cell.length_c   1.000
_cell.angle_alpha   90.00
_cell.angle_beta   90.00
_cell.angle_gamma   90.00
#
_symmetry.space_group_name_H-M   'P 1'
#
loop_
_entity.id
_entity.type
_entity.pdbx_description
1 polymer ?
#
loop_
_entity_poly.entity_id
_entity_poly.type
_entity_poly.pdbx_seq_one_letter_code
_entity_poly.pdbx_strand_id
1 'polypeptide(L)'
;PPPPPPGAPAPPPPPAPAADGFSGVAPDVQVIAIRQSSKAFSPKDAFAGNQDPATRRKAGDIRTMARAIVHAANMGATVINISEVSCMTATDMIDQRDLGAAIHYAAVDRNVVIVAAAGNVGNETGVGNDCKQNPIYNPLTPNDPRDWAGVTTVATPAWFSDYVLTVGAVDSSGAPLGSSMAGPWVSIAAPGTDVEGLSPRDDGLMNAVEGNKNTLVAQAGTSFSAALVSGVAALVRAKYPQLTAHQVINRLLATARAPARGVDNQVGHGIVDPVAALTYDLPPGEPVGPQHLAAPLVLAPPKVGRDMTPVWVAAAGVGGLALLCSVVLGSAALMRRREGR
;
A
#
# COMPACT_ATOMS: atom_id res chain seq x y z
N PRO A 1 32.87 56.50 -14.93
CA PRO A 1 33.15 55.47 -13.88
C PRO A 1 33.96 54.33 -14.51
N PRO A 2 35.09 53.91 -13.91
CA PRO A 2 35.83 52.75 -14.41
C PRO A 2 35.01 51.47 -14.20
N PRO A 3 35.21 50.44 -15.05
CA PRO A 3 34.52 49.16 -14.91
C PRO A 3 34.92 48.47 -13.59
N PRO A 4 34.01 47.72 -12.96
CA PRO A 4 34.30 47.01 -11.72
C PRO A 4 35.42 45.97 -11.95
N PRO A 5 36.27 45.72 -10.94
CA PRO A 5 37.29 44.69 -11.04
C PRO A 5 36.66 43.31 -11.28
N PRO A 6 37.34 42.40 -12.00
CA PRO A 6 36.86 41.05 -12.20
C PRO A 6 36.60 40.38 -10.85
N GLY A 7 35.42 39.77 -10.70
CA GLY A 7 35.07 39.02 -9.50
C GLY A 7 36.09 37.92 -9.20
N ALA A 8 36.31 37.65 -7.92
CA ALA A 8 37.22 36.60 -7.48
C ALA A 8 36.84 35.25 -8.13
N PRO A 9 37.82 34.42 -8.52
CA PRO A 9 37.57 33.08 -9.05
C PRO A 9 36.69 32.30 -8.08
N ALA A 10 35.68 31.59 -8.61
CA ALA A 10 34.85 30.70 -7.80
C ALA A 10 35.77 29.68 -7.08
N PRO A 11 35.49 29.38 -5.80
CA PRO A 11 36.25 28.35 -5.09
C PRO A 11 36.18 27.02 -5.86
N PRO A 12 37.27 26.23 -5.85
CA PRO A 12 37.27 24.93 -6.52
C PRO A 12 36.15 24.05 -5.94
N PRO A 13 35.52 23.20 -6.77
CA PRO A 13 34.52 22.26 -6.27
C PRO A 13 35.15 21.38 -5.17
N PRO A 14 34.36 20.97 -4.17
CA PRO A 14 34.84 20.06 -3.14
C PRO A 14 35.43 18.79 -3.80
N PRO A 15 36.48 18.20 -3.20
CA PRO A 15 37.03 16.96 -3.70
C PRO A 15 35.93 15.91 -3.78
N ALA A 16 35.92 15.14 -4.88
CA ALA A 16 35.00 14.02 -5.01
C ALA A 16 35.15 13.10 -3.79
N PRO A 17 34.04 12.61 -3.21
CA PRO A 17 34.09 11.65 -2.12
C PRO A 17 35.02 10.48 -2.46
N ALA A 18 35.73 9.96 -1.46
CA ALA A 18 36.50 8.73 -1.65
C ALA A 18 35.55 7.62 -2.12
N ALA A 19 35.98 6.78 -3.06
CA ALA A 19 35.17 5.69 -3.56
C ALA A 19 34.70 4.80 -2.41
N ASP A 20 33.39 4.67 -2.25
CA ASP A 20 32.75 3.78 -1.29
C ASP A 20 32.29 2.48 -1.96
N GLY A 21 31.68 1.58 -1.18
CA GLY A 21 31.20 0.28 -1.67
C GLY A 21 29.76 0.30 -2.18
N PHE A 22 29.11 1.48 -2.24
CA PHE A 22 27.69 1.57 -2.56
C PHE A 22 27.46 1.57 -4.07
N SER A 23 26.42 0.86 -4.50
CA SER A 23 25.91 0.94 -5.86
C SER A 23 24.42 0.72 -5.88
N GLY A 24 23.70 1.50 -6.69
CA GLY A 24 22.30 1.22 -6.99
C GLY A 24 22.17 -0.09 -7.77
N VAL A 25 21.01 -0.75 -7.67
CA VAL A 25 20.76 -2.03 -8.36
C VAL A 25 20.94 -1.91 -9.89
N ALA A 26 20.52 -0.79 -10.47
CA ALA A 26 20.63 -0.50 -11.90
C ALA A 26 21.26 0.88 -12.10
N PRO A 27 22.60 1.01 -12.06
CA PRO A 27 23.28 2.31 -12.02
C PRO A 27 23.16 3.13 -13.31
N ASP A 28 22.92 2.48 -14.46
CA ASP A 28 22.86 3.12 -15.77
C ASP A 28 21.45 3.62 -16.16
N VAL A 29 20.47 3.53 -15.26
CA VAL A 29 19.09 3.97 -15.54
C VAL A 29 18.98 5.49 -15.50
N GLN A 30 18.06 6.02 -16.29
CA GLN A 30 17.59 7.40 -16.12
C GLN A 30 16.50 7.44 -15.06
N VAL A 31 16.60 8.37 -14.11
CA VAL A 31 15.64 8.52 -13.02
C VAL A 31 14.73 9.72 -13.27
N ILE A 32 13.43 9.47 -13.26
CA ILE A 32 12.39 10.50 -13.29
C ILE A 32 11.83 10.65 -11.88
N ALA A 33 12.02 11.82 -11.26
CA ALA A 33 11.51 12.10 -9.92
C ALA A 33 10.15 12.82 -9.97
N ILE A 34 9.09 12.17 -9.50
CA ILE A 34 7.75 12.76 -9.33
C ILE A 34 7.41 12.80 -7.85
N ARG A 35 7.37 14.00 -7.26
CA ARG A 35 6.96 14.16 -5.85
C ARG A 35 5.44 14.09 -5.74
N GLN A 36 4.92 12.92 -5.35
CA GLN A 36 3.48 12.69 -5.19
C GLN A 36 2.99 12.84 -3.74
N SER A 37 3.81 12.50 -2.74
CA SER A 37 3.47 12.66 -1.32
C SER A 37 4.56 13.43 -0.55
N SER A 38 4.17 14.02 0.58
CA SER A 38 5.10 14.62 1.55
C SER A 38 4.46 14.77 2.92
N LYS A 39 5.22 14.45 3.98
CA LYS A 39 4.82 14.70 5.38
C LYS A 39 5.08 16.14 5.81
N ALA A 40 5.94 16.87 5.09
CA ALA A 40 6.24 18.28 5.37
C ALA A 40 5.15 19.24 4.90
N PHE A 41 4.20 18.76 4.09
CA PHE A 41 3.11 19.55 3.52
C PHE A 41 1.76 18.95 3.90
N SER A 42 0.78 19.82 4.12
CA SER A 42 -0.62 19.45 4.32
C SER A 42 -1.52 20.37 3.48
N PRO A 43 -2.75 19.94 3.16
CA PRO A 43 -3.73 20.81 2.53
C PRO A 43 -3.97 22.06 3.40
N LYS A 44 -3.91 23.24 2.79
CA LYS A 44 -4.14 24.53 3.47
C LYS A 44 -5.47 24.54 4.23
N ASP A 45 -6.53 24.04 3.60
CA ASP A 45 -7.87 23.97 4.16
C ASP A 45 -8.26 22.51 4.45
N ALA A 46 -7.55 21.89 5.40
CA ALA A 46 -7.74 20.47 5.76
C ALA A 46 -9.17 20.15 6.24
N PHE A 47 -9.86 21.14 6.81
CA PHE A 47 -11.23 21.04 7.34
C PHE A 47 -12.31 21.60 6.41
N ALA A 48 -11.98 21.89 5.14
CA ALA A 48 -12.97 22.40 4.20
C ALA A 48 -13.96 21.30 3.77
N GLY A 49 -15.24 21.51 4.11
CA GLY A 49 -16.36 20.63 3.75
C GLY A 49 -16.83 19.73 4.89
N ASN A 50 -17.71 18.77 4.57
CA ASN A 50 -18.33 17.86 5.55
C ASN A 50 -17.59 16.51 5.69
N GLN A 51 -16.41 16.36 5.07
CA GLN A 51 -15.62 15.14 5.15
C GLN A 51 -14.54 15.26 6.22
N ASP A 52 -14.28 14.16 6.92
CA ASP A 52 -13.15 14.04 7.83
C ASP A 52 -11.81 14.35 7.08
N PRO A 53 -10.91 15.16 7.67
CA PRO A 53 -9.65 15.56 7.04
C PRO A 53 -8.75 14.40 6.59
N ALA A 54 -8.72 13.28 7.33
CA ALA A 54 -7.90 12.11 6.97
C ALA A 54 -8.47 11.42 5.72
N THR A 55 -9.80 11.29 5.66
CA THR A 55 -10.49 10.77 4.47
C THR A 55 -10.26 11.66 3.24
N ARG A 56 -10.36 12.99 3.42
CA ARG A 56 -10.11 13.97 2.36
C ARG A 56 -8.66 13.89 1.85
N ARG A 57 -7.69 13.74 2.75
CA ARG A 57 -6.27 13.58 2.40
C ARG A 57 -6.05 12.32 1.56
N LYS A 58 -6.53 11.16 2.02
CA LYS A 58 -6.42 9.89 1.29
C LYS A 58 -7.04 9.97 -0.11
N ALA A 59 -8.23 10.56 -0.23
CA ALA A 59 -8.86 10.77 -1.54
C ALA A 59 -8.01 11.67 -2.46
N GLY A 60 -7.40 12.72 -1.90
CA GLY A 60 -6.46 13.59 -2.60
C GLY A 60 -5.23 12.82 -3.09
N ASP A 61 -4.63 12.01 -2.22
CA ASP A 61 -3.44 11.21 -2.50
C ASP A 61 -3.71 10.17 -3.59
N ILE A 62 -4.84 9.45 -3.53
CA ILE A 62 -5.26 8.50 -4.57
C ILE A 62 -5.41 9.19 -5.94
N ARG A 63 -6.05 10.37 -5.97
CA ARG A 63 -6.25 11.14 -7.22
C ARG A 63 -4.94 11.71 -7.77
N THR A 64 -4.03 12.19 -6.93
CA THR A 64 -2.72 12.68 -7.39
C THR A 64 -1.83 11.52 -7.84
N MET A 65 -1.93 10.36 -7.20
CA MET A 65 -1.23 9.14 -7.59
C MET A 65 -1.65 8.66 -8.97
N ALA A 66 -2.96 8.60 -9.26
CA ALA A 66 -3.47 8.25 -10.58
C ALA A 66 -2.88 9.16 -11.68
N ARG A 67 -2.88 10.48 -11.45
CA ARG A 67 -2.26 11.45 -12.38
C ARG A 67 -0.76 11.27 -12.51
N ALA A 68 -0.05 10.97 -11.41
CA ALA A 68 1.38 10.74 -11.41
C ALA A 68 1.76 9.49 -12.23
N ILE A 69 0.99 8.41 -12.12
CA ILE A 69 1.19 7.18 -12.91
C ILE A 69 1.03 7.48 -14.41
N VAL A 70 -0.07 8.14 -14.80
CA VAL A 70 -0.30 8.53 -16.19
C VAL A 70 0.81 9.47 -16.69
N HIS A 71 1.24 10.43 -15.87
CA HIS A 71 2.30 11.35 -16.21
C HIS A 71 3.64 10.64 -16.43
N ALA A 72 4.04 9.74 -15.52
CA ALA A 72 5.26 8.94 -15.65
C ALA A 72 5.25 8.09 -16.93
N ALA A 73 4.14 7.41 -17.21
CA ALA A 73 3.98 6.61 -18.42
C ALA A 73 4.06 7.47 -19.70
N ASN A 74 3.47 8.67 -19.69
CA ASN A 74 3.56 9.61 -20.81
C ASN A 74 4.96 10.18 -21.03
N MET A 75 5.80 10.25 -19.99
CA MET A 75 7.21 10.64 -20.10
C MET A 75 8.12 9.48 -20.54
N GLY A 76 7.56 8.30 -20.82
CA GLY A 76 8.31 7.15 -21.32
C GLY A 76 8.93 6.28 -20.23
N ALA A 77 8.48 6.38 -18.98
CA ALA A 77 8.94 5.48 -17.92
C ALA A 77 8.61 4.02 -18.29
N THR A 78 9.60 3.14 -18.25
CA THR A 78 9.42 1.70 -18.49
C THR A 78 9.23 0.91 -17.18
N VAL A 79 9.64 1.49 -16.05
CA VAL A 79 9.37 0.99 -14.71
C VAL A 79 8.90 2.18 -13.86
N ILE A 80 7.79 2.01 -13.13
CA ILE A 80 7.29 3.00 -12.18
C ILE A 80 7.35 2.38 -10.78
N ASN A 81 8.20 2.96 -9.92
CA ASN A 81 8.25 2.65 -8.49
C ASN A 81 7.27 3.54 -7.71
N ILE A 82 6.37 2.94 -6.95
CA ILE A 82 5.41 3.63 -6.08
C ILE A 82 5.68 3.26 -4.63
N SER A 83 6.37 4.14 -3.92
CA SER A 83 6.65 3.98 -2.49
C SER A 83 5.49 4.43 -1.59
N GLU A 84 4.55 5.21 -2.13
CA GLU A 84 3.38 5.69 -1.38
C GLU A 84 2.34 4.57 -1.23
N VAL A 85 1.81 4.42 -0.01
CA VAL A 85 0.74 3.47 0.29
C VAL A 85 -0.36 4.17 1.07
N SER A 86 -1.58 4.15 0.52
CA SER A 86 -2.78 4.61 1.21
C SER A 86 -3.55 3.41 1.75
N CYS A 87 -3.67 3.32 3.08
CA CYS A 87 -4.40 2.25 3.74
C CYS A 87 -5.83 2.69 4.11
N MET A 88 -6.79 1.83 3.78
CA MET A 88 -8.22 2.01 4.08
C MET A 88 -8.80 0.75 4.70
N THR A 89 -9.86 0.87 5.49
CA THR A 89 -10.58 -0.33 5.92
C THR A 89 -11.37 -0.92 4.76
N ALA A 90 -11.45 -2.25 4.70
CA ALA A 90 -12.21 -2.96 3.67
C ALA A 90 -13.71 -2.58 3.63
N THR A 91 -14.26 -2.03 4.72
CA THR A 91 -15.67 -1.61 4.79
C THR A 91 -15.92 -0.15 4.39
N ASP A 92 -14.86 0.65 4.24
CA ASP A 92 -14.96 2.09 3.92
C ASP A 92 -13.85 2.47 2.94
N MET A 93 -14.04 2.04 1.70
CA MET A 93 -13.12 2.29 0.61
C MET A 93 -13.49 3.55 -0.16
N ILE A 94 -12.50 4.41 -0.36
CA ILE A 94 -12.63 5.55 -1.27
C ILE A 94 -12.70 5.00 -2.70
N ASP A 95 -13.51 5.64 -3.55
CA ASP A 95 -13.58 5.30 -4.97
C ASP A 95 -12.21 5.44 -5.65
N GLN A 96 -11.76 4.34 -6.27
CA GLN A 96 -10.44 4.24 -6.91
C GLN A 96 -10.53 3.98 -8.41
N ARG A 97 -11.69 4.19 -9.05
CA ARG A 97 -11.86 3.94 -10.49
C ARG A 97 -10.82 4.65 -11.35
N ASP A 98 -10.54 5.92 -11.05
CA ASP A 98 -9.53 6.70 -11.77
C ASP A 98 -8.11 6.13 -11.59
N LEU A 99 -7.80 5.60 -10.40
CA LEU A 99 -6.51 4.96 -10.14
C LEU A 99 -6.40 3.61 -10.86
N GLY A 100 -7.46 2.79 -10.84
CA GLY A 100 -7.49 1.54 -11.60
C GLY A 100 -7.32 1.78 -13.11
N ALA A 101 -7.97 2.81 -13.66
CA ALA A 101 -7.80 3.21 -15.05
C ALA A 101 -6.37 3.68 -15.36
N ALA A 102 -5.76 4.48 -14.47
CA ALA A 102 -4.37 4.92 -14.61
C ALA A 102 -3.37 3.75 -14.57
N ILE A 103 -3.60 2.79 -13.67
CA ILE A 103 -2.79 1.57 -13.55
C ILE A 103 -2.93 0.71 -14.81
N HIS A 104 -4.14 0.46 -15.27
CA HIS A 104 -4.37 -0.29 -16.51
C HIS A 104 -3.69 0.40 -17.70
N TYR A 105 -3.87 1.72 -17.83
CA TYR A 105 -3.24 2.52 -18.87
C TYR A 105 -1.71 2.37 -18.88
N ALA A 106 -1.08 2.49 -17.72
CA ALA A 106 0.37 2.33 -17.63
C ALA A 106 0.81 0.88 -17.91
N ALA A 107 0.19 -0.10 -17.27
CA ALA A 107 0.60 -1.50 -17.35
C ALA A 107 0.33 -2.14 -18.71
N VAL A 108 -0.86 -1.91 -19.27
CA VAL A 108 -1.35 -2.57 -20.49
C VAL A 108 -1.09 -1.69 -21.71
N ASP A 109 -1.59 -0.46 -21.72
CA ASP A 109 -1.57 0.39 -22.93
C ASP A 109 -0.17 0.99 -23.19
N ARG A 110 0.61 1.21 -22.12
CA ARG A 110 1.97 1.78 -22.18
C ARG A 110 3.07 0.76 -21.89
N ASN A 111 2.71 -0.49 -21.61
CA ASN A 111 3.68 -1.57 -21.36
C ASN A 111 4.70 -1.21 -20.26
N VAL A 112 4.22 -0.67 -19.13
CA VAL A 112 5.05 -0.21 -18.01
C VAL A 112 4.97 -1.20 -16.84
N VAL A 113 6.12 -1.57 -16.27
CA VAL A 113 6.14 -2.38 -15.04
C VAL A 113 5.85 -1.47 -13.85
N ILE A 114 4.76 -1.70 -13.14
CA ILE A 114 4.41 -0.94 -11.94
C ILE A 114 4.82 -1.76 -10.72
N VAL A 115 5.69 -1.21 -9.88
CA VAL A 115 6.16 -1.85 -8.65
C VAL A 115 5.71 -0.98 -7.49
N ALA A 116 5.03 -1.58 -6.51
CA ALA A 116 4.51 -0.84 -5.36
C ALA A 116 4.93 -1.46 -4.03
N ALA A 117 5.11 -0.63 -3.02
CA ALA A 117 5.31 -1.08 -1.65
C ALA A 117 4.04 -1.76 -1.10
N ALA A 118 4.19 -2.85 -0.33
CA ALA A 118 3.06 -3.51 0.33
C ALA A 118 2.42 -2.65 1.43
N GLY A 119 3.18 -1.71 1.99
CA GLY A 119 2.78 -0.88 3.12
C GLY A 119 3.44 -1.35 4.42
N ASN A 120 3.60 -0.43 5.35
CA ASN A 120 4.17 -0.73 6.67
C ASN A 120 3.06 -0.67 7.73
N VAL A 121 3.02 -1.60 8.68
CA VAL A 121 2.06 -1.57 9.79
C VAL A 121 2.66 -0.90 11.01
N GLY A 122 1.81 -0.23 11.79
CA GLY A 122 2.22 0.43 13.03
C GLY A 122 2.66 1.90 12.86
N ASN A 123 2.86 2.56 14.01
CA ASN A 123 3.15 3.98 14.10
C ASN A 123 4.65 4.29 13.90
N GLU A 124 5.23 3.91 12.76
CA GLU A 124 6.65 4.17 12.51
C GLU A 124 6.98 5.68 12.47
N THR A 125 6.00 6.58 12.27
CA THR A 125 6.28 8.03 12.13
C THR A 125 5.25 8.99 12.72
N GLY A 126 4.47 8.61 13.73
CA GLY A 126 3.72 9.56 14.58
C GLY A 126 2.52 10.32 13.98
N VAL A 127 2.24 10.25 12.67
CA VAL A 127 0.99 10.74 12.06
C VAL A 127 0.64 9.89 10.83
N GLY A 128 -0.55 9.27 10.81
CA GLY A 128 -1.23 8.83 9.59
C GLY A 128 -0.91 7.45 9.00
N ASN A 129 -0.27 6.53 9.73
CA ASN A 129 -0.14 5.16 9.25
C ASN A 129 -1.30 4.28 9.75
N ASP A 130 -2.44 4.37 9.08
CA ASP A 130 -3.65 3.57 9.39
C ASP A 130 -3.55 2.11 8.92
N CYS A 131 -2.40 1.74 8.38
CA CYS A 131 -2.09 0.39 7.94
C CYS A 131 -2.09 -0.57 9.14
N LYS A 132 -3.13 -1.40 9.23
CA LYS A 132 -3.21 -2.51 10.19
C LYS A 132 -2.86 -3.82 9.48
N GLN A 133 -2.33 -4.75 10.25
CA GLN A 133 -1.95 -6.06 9.73
C GLN A 133 -3.20 -6.87 9.33
N ASN A 134 -3.17 -7.52 8.18
CA ASN A 134 -4.18 -8.49 7.78
C ASN A 134 -3.83 -9.88 8.34
N PRO A 135 -4.82 -10.79 8.42
CA PRO A 135 -4.54 -12.21 8.61
C PRO A 135 -3.58 -12.73 7.53
N ILE A 136 -2.62 -13.56 7.93
CA ILE A 136 -1.61 -14.10 7.01
C ILE A 136 -2.20 -15.23 6.15
N TYR A 137 -3.12 -16.00 6.72
CA TYR A 137 -3.74 -17.16 6.08
C TYR A 137 -4.92 -17.68 6.91
N ASN A 138 -5.95 -18.21 6.25
CA ASN A 138 -7.06 -18.91 6.89
C ASN A 138 -7.14 -20.37 6.42
N PRO A 139 -6.82 -21.37 7.29
CA PRO A 139 -6.89 -22.79 6.92
C PRO A 139 -8.29 -23.32 6.68
N LEU A 140 -9.33 -22.61 7.10
CA LEU A 140 -10.71 -23.06 7.00
C LEU A 140 -11.37 -22.72 5.65
N THR A 141 -10.69 -21.96 4.80
CA THR A 141 -11.21 -21.50 3.50
C THR A 141 -10.29 -21.94 2.35
N PRO A 142 -10.25 -23.24 2.00
CA PRO A 142 -9.31 -23.77 1.00
C PRO A 142 -9.51 -23.22 -0.41
N ASN A 143 -10.71 -22.73 -0.74
CA ASN A 143 -11.01 -22.09 -2.03
C ASN A 143 -10.56 -20.61 -2.10
N ASP A 144 -10.03 -20.07 -0.99
CA ASP A 144 -9.45 -18.74 -0.89
C ASP A 144 -8.03 -18.86 -0.32
N PRO A 145 -7.07 -19.39 -1.10
CA PRO A 145 -5.73 -19.72 -0.60
C PRO A 145 -4.92 -18.50 -0.17
N ARG A 146 -5.33 -17.30 -0.59
CA ARG A 146 -4.72 -16.01 -0.25
C ARG A 146 -5.53 -15.24 0.80
N ASP A 147 -6.64 -15.79 1.30
CA ASP A 147 -7.49 -15.17 2.34
C ASP A 147 -7.98 -13.75 1.96
N TRP A 148 -8.43 -13.57 0.71
CA TRP A 148 -9.09 -12.34 0.25
C TRP A 148 -10.31 -11.98 1.11
N ALA A 149 -11.08 -12.97 1.55
CA ALA A 149 -12.23 -12.77 2.43
C ALA A 149 -11.84 -12.29 3.84
N GLY A 150 -10.61 -12.56 4.28
CA GLY A 150 -10.07 -12.14 5.57
C GLY A 150 -9.48 -10.73 5.60
N VAL A 151 -9.43 -10.03 4.47
CA VAL A 151 -8.86 -8.67 4.38
C VAL A 151 -9.67 -7.68 5.23
N THR A 152 -8.96 -6.97 6.12
CA THR A 152 -9.54 -5.90 6.95
C THR A 152 -9.01 -4.52 6.58
N THR A 153 -7.78 -4.47 6.05
CA THR A 153 -7.10 -3.25 5.62
C THR A 153 -6.60 -3.41 4.20
N VAL A 154 -7.10 -2.56 3.30
CA VAL A 154 -6.69 -2.52 1.89
C VAL A 154 -5.54 -1.53 1.72
N ALA A 155 -4.44 -1.99 1.15
CA ALA A 155 -3.30 -1.15 0.74
C ALA A 155 -3.42 -0.75 -0.73
N THR A 156 -3.39 0.55 -0.99
CA THR A 156 -3.52 1.13 -2.35
C THR A 156 -2.21 1.84 -2.73
N PRO A 157 -1.62 1.56 -3.91
CA PRO A 157 -2.15 0.78 -5.04
C PRO A 157 -1.86 -0.73 -4.99
N ALA A 158 -1.25 -1.22 -3.92
CA ALA A 158 -0.79 -2.62 -3.80
C ALA A 158 -1.86 -3.68 -4.16
N TRP A 159 -3.12 -3.46 -3.78
CA TRP A 159 -4.21 -4.41 -4.03
C TRP A 159 -4.59 -4.62 -5.50
N PHE A 160 -4.11 -3.79 -6.43
CA PHE A 160 -4.28 -3.99 -7.88
C PHE A 160 -3.33 -5.07 -8.43
N SER A 161 -3.34 -6.27 -7.81
CA SER A 161 -2.33 -7.32 -8.00
C SER A 161 -2.21 -7.88 -9.42
N ASP A 162 -3.22 -7.72 -10.27
CA ASP A 162 -3.16 -8.15 -11.67
C ASP A 162 -2.20 -7.31 -12.52
N TYR A 163 -1.95 -6.06 -12.09
CA TYR A 163 -1.15 -5.07 -12.84
C TYR A 163 0.05 -4.54 -12.05
N VAL A 164 -0.02 -4.59 -10.72
CA VAL A 164 0.98 -4.02 -9.81
C VAL A 164 1.76 -5.15 -9.14
N LEU A 165 3.09 -5.13 -9.33
CA LEU A 165 4.00 -6.00 -8.61
C LEU A 165 4.19 -5.45 -7.18
N THR A 166 3.47 -6.03 -6.22
CA THR A 166 3.54 -5.58 -4.84
C THR A 166 4.67 -6.25 -4.08
N VAL A 167 5.47 -5.44 -3.39
CA VAL A 167 6.71 -5.85 -2.74
C VAL A 167 6.61 -5.76 -1.22
N GLY A 168 6.69 -6.92 -0.57
CA GLY A 168 6.88 -7.05 0.87
C GLY A 168 8.34 -6.86 1.28
N ALA A 169 8.59 -6.73 2.57
CA ALA A 169 9.93 -6.51 3.11
C ALA A 169 10.42 -7.70 3.95
N VAL A 170 11.70 -8.05 3.77
CA VAL A 170 12.43 -8.99 4.62
C VAL A 170 13.62 -8.31 5.29
N ASP A 171 14.11 -8.88 6.38
CA ASP A 171 15.39 -8.50 6.97
C ASP A 171 16.59 -9.13 6.23
N SER A 172 17.80 -8.84 6.71
CA SER A 172 19.05 -9.38 6.16
C SER A 172 19.20 -10.91 6.28
N SER A 173 18.40 -11.57 7.12
CA SER A 173 18.34 -13.04 7.20
C SER A 173 17.33 -13.64 6.21
N GLY A 174 16.54 -12.80 5.53
CA GLY A 174 15.45 -13.22 4.67
C GLY A 174 14.14 -13.49 5.40
N ALA A 175 14.04 -13.18 6.70
CA ALA A 175 12.80 -13.31 7.44
C ALA A 175 11.85 -12.16 7.14
N PRO A 176 10.53 -12.39 6.97
CA PRO A 176 9.57 -11.32 6.74
C PRO A 176 9.53 -10.32 7.89
N LEU A 177 9.54 -9.02 7.59
CA LEU A 177 9.43 -8.00 8.63
C LEU A 177 8.03 -8.01 9.24
N GLY A 178 7.96 -7.97 10.58
CA GLY A 178 6.69 -7.83 11.29
C GLY A 178 5.96 -6.51 10.97
N SER A 179 6.70 -5.48 10.55
CA SER A 179 6.15 -4.22 10.07
C SER A 179 5.74 -4.24 8.59
N SER A 180 6.07 -5.29 7.80
CA SER A 180 5.57 -5.41 6.43
C SER A 180 4.08 -5.81 6.46
N MET A 181 3.22 -5.04 5.78
CA MET A 181 1.81 -5.40 5.66
C MET A 181 1.66 -6.68 4.84
N ALA A 182 1.00 -7.67 5.44
CA ALA A 182 0.58 -8.86 4.74
C ALA A 182 -0.71 -8.59 3.97
N GLY A 183 -0.85 -9.25 2.82
CA GLY A 183 -2.08 -9.22 2.05
C GLY A 183 -2.08 -10.21 0.90
N PRO A 184 -3.27 -10.56 0.40
CA PRO A 184 -3.42 -11.46 -0.75
C PRO A 184 -2.77 -10.92 -2.03
N TRP A 185 -2.50 -9.62 -2.09
CA TRP A 185 -1.89 -8.93 -3.22
C TRP A 185 -0.36 -8.94 -3.20
N VAL A 186 0.29 -9.31 -2.10
CA VAL A 186 1.76 -9.33 -2.04
C VAL A 186 2.29 -10.37 -3.03
N SER A 187 3.16 -9.93 -3.93
CA SER A 187 3.63 -10.72 -5.08
C SER A 187 5.05 -11.23 -4.87
N ILE A 188 5.94 -10.41 -4.31
CA ILE A 188 7.37 -10.71 -4.13
C ILE A 188 7.89 -9.96 -2.89
N ALA A 189 9.10 -10.25 -2.45
CA ALA A 189 9.78 -9.50 -1.39
C ALA A 189 11.22 -9.12 -1.76
N ALA A 190 11.74 -8.13 -1.04
CA ALA A 190 13.15 -7.75 -1.09
C ALA A 190 13.60 -7.23 0.29
N PRO A 191 14.91 -7.08 0.54
CA PRO A 191 15.40 -6.47 1.78
C PRO A 191 14.74 -5.12 2.04
N GLY A 192 14.34 -4.88 3.29
CA GLY A 192 13.69 -3.65 3.72
C GLY A 192 14.23 -3.09 5.04
N THR A 193 15.29 -3.68 5.59
CA THR A 193 16.09 -3.15 6.72
C THR A 193 17.53 -2.95 6.29
N ASP A 194 18.32 -2.30 7.15
CA ASP A 194 19.76 -2.14 6.97
C ASP A 194 20.09 -1.50 5.61
N VAL A 195 19.23 -0.58 5.18
CA VAL A 195 19.33 0.05 3.87
C VAL A 195 20.28 1.23 3.94
N GLU A 196 21.28 1.21 3.06
CA GLU A 196 22.13 2.35 2.77
C GLU A 196 21.64 3.01 1.47
N GLY A 197 21.76 4.33 1.38
CA GLY A 197 21.38 5.09 0.21
C GLY A 197 22.15 6.39 0.10
N LEU A 198 21.86 7.17 -0.93
CA LEU A 198 22.48 8.48 -1.13
C LEU A 198 21.78 9.53 -0.26
N SER A 199 22.58 10.38 0.38
CA SER A 199 22.12 11.51 1.16
C SER A 199 21.43 12.53 0.25
N PRO A 200 20.26 13.09 0.66
CA PRO A 200 19.64 14.19 -0.05
C PRO A 200 20.27 15.56 0.29
N ARG A 201 21.26 15.61 1.20
CA ARG A 201 21.85 16.85 1.73
C ARG A 201 23.26 17.12 1.20
N ASP A 202 23.99 16.07 0.85
CA ASP A 202 25.38 16.10 0.43
C ASP A 202 25.67 14.89 -0.47
N ASP A 203 26.89 14.82 -1.01
CA ASP A 203 27.33 13.73 -1.89
C ASP A 203 27.72 12.44 -1.10
N GLY A 204 27.24 12.31 0.15
CA GLY A 204 27.57 11.20 1.03
C GLY A 204 26.51 10.08 1.05
N LEU A 205 26.84 9.01 1.76
CA LEU A 205 25.89 7.94 2.08
C LEU A 205 25.08 8.27 3.34
N MET A 206 23.85 7.78 3.38
CA MET A 206 23.00 7.79 4.58
C MET A 206 22.44 6.40 4.83
N ASN A 207 22.33 6.04 6.12
CA ASN A 207 21.70 4.81 6.58
C ASN A 207 20.69 5.05 7.73
N ALA A 208 20.47 6.32 8.09
CA ALA A 208 19.59 6.71 9.17
C ALA A 208 18.92 8.06 8.90
N VAL A 209 17.74 8.24 9.48
CA VAL A 209 17.05 9.53 9.55
C VAL A 209 16.79 9.93 10.99
N GLU A 210 16.49 11.21 11.16
CA GLU A 210 16.03 11.74 12.43
C GLU A 210 14.69 11.09 12.81
N GLY A 211 14.72 10.35 13.92
CA GLY A 211 13.56 9.79 14.57
C GLY A 211 13.07 10.68 15.72
N ASN A 212 12.20 10.12 16.55
CA ASN A 212 11.68 10.84 17.72
C ASN A 212 12.80 11.10 18.75
N LYS A 213 12.64 12.17 19.54
CA LYS A 213 13.53 12.50 20.68
C LYS A 213 14.99 12.70 20.28
N ASN A 214 15.26 13.29 19.12
CA ASN A 214 16.61 13.58 18.61
C ASN A 214 17.49 12.33 18.49
N THR A 215 16.89 11.18 18.17
CA THR A 215 17.62 9.93 17.90
C THR A 215 17.74 9.69 16.40
N LEU A 216 18.83 9.06 15.97
CA LEU A 216 18.93 8.53 14.61
C LEU A 216 18.32 7.13 14.58
N VAL A 217 17.43 6.89 13.64
CA VAL A 217 16.81 5.59 13.41
C VAL A 217 17.21 5.07 12.05
N ALA A 218 17.63 3.80 12.01
CA ALA A 218 17.87 3.10 10.76
C ALA A 218 16.57 3.09 9.96
N GLN A 219 16.67 3.37 8.67
CA GLN A 219 15.50 3.34 7.80
C GLN A 219 15.10 1.89 7.52
N ALA A 220 13.81 1.61 7.74
CA ALA A 220 13.20 0.36 7.34
C ALA A 220 11.86 0.63 6.65
N GLY A 221 11.49 -0.24 5.72
CA GLY A 221 10.18 -0.17 5.09
C GLY A 221 10.11 -0.83 3.72
N THR A 222 8.89 -1.25 3.37
CA THR A 222 8.52 -1.84 2.07
C THR A 222 8.81 -0.92 0.88
N SER A 223 8.93 0.39 1.10
CA SER A 223 9.35 1.36 0.08
C SER A 223 10.76 1.11 -0.46
N PHE A 224 11.70 0.67 0.38
CA PHE A 224 13.05 0.32 -0.08
C PHE A 224 13.06 -1.00 -0.82
N SER A 225 12.28 -1.97 -0.34
CA SER A 225 12.10 -3.25 -1.02
C SER A 225 11.52 -3.06 -2.43
N ALA A 226 10.51 -2.19 -2.58
CA ALA A 226 9.95 -1.82 -3.88
C ALA A 226 10.99 -1.17 -4.82
N ALA A 227 11.86 -0.31 -4.28
CA ALA A 227 12.93 0.32 -5.06
C ALA A 227 13.96 -0.71 -5.55
N LEU A 228 14.35 -1.68 -4.71
CA LEU A 228 15.24 -2.76 -5.10
C LEU A 228 14.65 -3.60 -6.24
N VAL A 229 13.38 -4.03 -6.09
CA VAL A 229 12.68 -4.80 -7.13
C VAL A 229 12.51 -3.99 -8.42
N SER A 230 12.26 -2.68 -8.33
CA SER A 230 12.20 -1.79 -9.50
C SER A 230 13.53 -1.75 -10.25
N GLY A 231 14.65 -1.71 -9.53
CA GLY A 231 15.99 -1.82 -10.12
C GLY A 231 16.19 -3.16 -10.84
N VAL A 232 15.79 -4.27 -10.23
CA VAL A 232 15.87 -5.60 -10.88
C VAL A 232 14.97 -5.66 -12.12
N ALA A 233 13.75 -5.10 -12.06
CA ALA A 233 12.87 -5.01 -13.20
C ALA A 233 13.52 -4.22 -14.36
N ALA A 234 14.22 -3.12 -14.05
CA ALA A 234 14.96 -2.35 -15.04
C ALA A 234 16.10 -3.15 -15.68
N LEU A 235 16.87 -3.92 -14.88
CA LEU A 235 17.89 -4.83 -15.41
C LEU A 235 17.30 -5.90 -16.34
N VAL A 236 16.17 -6.50 -15.95
CA VAL A 236 15.48 -7.50 -16.77
C VAL A 236 15.00 -6.88 -18.09
N ARG A 237 14.44 -5.67 -18.06
CA ARG A 237 14.05 -4.95 -19.29
C ARG A 237 15.24 -4.60 -20.16
N ALA A 238 16.38 -4.23 -19.58
CA ALA A 238 17.60 -3.95 -20.33
C ALA A 238 18.14 -5.20 -21.04
N LYS A 239 18.11 -6.35 -20.36
CA LYS A 239 18.57 -7.63 -20.93
C LYS A 239 17.58 -8.25 -21.91
N TYR A 240 16.29 -8.10 -21.66
CA TYR A 240 15.19 -8.68 -22.44
C TYR A 240 14.20 -7.60 -22.90
N PRO A 241 14.60 -6.69 -23.81
CA PRO A 241 13.80 -5.51 -24.17
C PRO A 241 12.48 -5.85 -24.88
N GLN A 242 12.35 -7.05 -25.42
CA GLN A 242 11.13 -7.56 -26.07
C GLN A 242 10.05 -8.00 -25.10
N LEU A 243 10.36 -8.21 -23.81
CA LEU A 243 9.37 -8.65 -22.84
C LEU A 243 8.38 -7.53 -22.54
N THR A 244 7.11 -7.90 -22.47
CA THR A 244 6.06 -7.04 -21.94
C THR A 244 6.21 -6.86 -20.42
N ALA A 245 5.57 -5.85 -19.86
CA ALA A 245 5.54 -5.60 -18.42
C ALA A 245 5.02 -6.81 -17.65
N HIS A 246 3.98 -7.47 -18.16
CA HIS A 246 3.45 -8.69 -17.56
C HIS A 246 4.45 -9.84 -17.59
N GLN A 247 5.17 -10.03 -18.70
CA GLN A 247 6.20 -11.06 -18.80
C GLN A 247 7.42 -10.77 -17.92
N VAL A 248 7.80 -9.49 -17.74
CA VAL A 248 8.84 -9.09 -16.77
C VAL A 248 8.40 -9.45 -15.36
N ILE A 249 7.16 -9.14 -14.98
CA ILE A 249 6.58 -9.53 -13.68
C ILE A 249 6.63 -11.05 -13.50
N ASN A 250 6.11 -11.83 -14.46
CA ASN A 250 6.11 -13.28 -14.40
C ASN A 250 7.50 -13.86 -14.26
N ARG A 251 8.48 -13.29 -14.97
CA ARG A 251 9.89 -13.69 -14.86
C ARG A 251 10.44 -13.45 -13.46
N LEU A 252 10.20 -12.28 -12.86
CA LEU A 252 10.61 -11.97 -11.50
C LEU A 252 9.99 -12.93 -10.48
N LEU A 253 8.68 -13.22 -10.63
CA LEU A 253 7.95 -14.14 -9.76
C LEU A 253 8.43 -15.59 -9.89
N ALA A 254 8.70 -16.05 -11.11
CA ALA A 254 9.15 -17.42 -11.39
C ALA A 254 10.57 -17.70 -10.88
N THR A 255 11.41 -16.67 -10.76
CA THR A 255 12.80 -16.80 -10.28
C THR A 255 12.99 -16.42 -8.82
N ALA A 256 11.94 -15.98 -8.12
CA ALA A 256 12.02 -15.60 -6.73
C ALA A 256 12.29 -16.81 -5.82
N ARG A 257 12.94 -16.57 -4.68
CA ARG A 257 13.26 -17.59 -3.67
C ARG A 257 12.03 -17.84 -2.80
N ALA A 258 11.21 -18.79 -3.22
CA ALA A 258 9.92 -19.09 -2.63
C ALA A 258 9.98 -19.42 -1.12
N PRO A 259 8.99 -18.97 -0.33
CA PRO A 259 8.81 -19.42 1.05
C PRO A 259 8.43 -20.91 1.10
N ALA A 260 8.46 -21.50 2.29
CA ALA A 260 8.12 -22.91 2.49
C ALA A 260 6.71 -23.31 1.99
N ARG A 261 5.78 -22.36 1.93
CA ARG A 261 4.41 -22.55 1.43
C ARG A 261 4.25 -22.32 -0.08
N GLY A 262 5.34 -22.07 -0.80
CA GLY A 262 5.34 -21.71 -2.22
C GLY A 262 4.96 -20.25 -2.46
N VAL A 263 3.74 -19.86 -2.06
CA VAL A 263 3.27 -18.47 -2.08
C VAL A 263 2.54 -18.15 -0.78
N ASP A 264 2.83 -17.00 -0.18
CA ASP A 264 2.13 -16.52 1.01
C ASP A 264 1.82 -15.01 0.96
N ASN A 265 1.12 -14.51 1.98
CA ASN A 265 0.70 -13.11 2.05
C ASN A 265 1.79 -12.16 2.57
N GLN A 266 2.95 -12.66 2.99
CA GLN A 266 4.02 -11.84 3.57
C GLN A 266 5.13 -11.54 2.56
N VAL A 267 5.51 -12.53 1.76
CA VAL A 267 6.59 -12.43 0.76
C VAL A 267 6.15 -12.84 -0.64
N GLY A 268 4.90 -13.25 -0.83
CA GLY A 268 4.40 -13.67 -2.14
C GLY A 268 5.18 -14.89 -2.65
N HIS A 269 5.68 -14.80 -3.88
CA HIS A 269 6.55 -15.80 -4.50
C HIS A 269 7.96 -15.84 -3.91
N GLY A 270 8.26 -15.00 -2.92
CA GLY A 270 9.51 -15.02 -2.17
C GLY A 270 10.44 -13.87 -2.48
N ILE A 271 11.71 -14.00 -2.08
CA ILE A 271 12.70 -12.92 -2.19
C ILE A 271 13.20 -12.83 -3.63
N VAL A 272 13.26 -11.63 -4.18
CA VAL A 272 13.80 -11.37 -5.53
C VAL A 272 15.22 -11.91 -5.68
N ASP A 273 15.48 -12.64 -6.77
CA ASP A 273 16.81 -13.14 -7.12
C ASP A 273 17.25 -12.52 -8.46
N PRO A 274 18.08 -11.44 -8.43
CA PRO A 274 18.47 -10.74 -9.65
C PRO A 274 19.26 -11.62 -10.62
N VAL A 275 20.10 -12.52 -10.11
CA VAL A 275 20.94 -13.38 -10.95
C VAL A 275 20.08 -14.40 -11.66
N ALA A 276 19.17 -15.08 -10.95
CA ALA A 276 18.24 -16.02 -11.57
C ALA A 276 17.32 -15.31 -12.57
N ALA A 277 16.77 -14.14 -12.20
CA ALA A 277 15.95 -13.32 -13.09
C ALA A 277 16.68 -12.93 -14.38
N LEU A 278 18.00 -12.75 -14.35
CA LEU A 278 18.79 -12.40 -15.53
C LEU A 278 19.37 -13.60 -16.27
N THR A 279 19.39 -14.82 -15.71
CA THR A 279 20.14 -15.94 -16.29
C THR A 279 19.32 -17.17 -16.62
N TYR A 280 18.20 -17.40 -15.95
CA TYR A 280 17.39 -18.60 -16.17
C TYR A 280 16.72 -18.54 -17.54
N ASP A 281 16.72 -19.67 -18.24
CA ASP A 281 15.93 -19.83 -19.46
C ASP A 281 14.49 -20.19 -19.07
N LEU A 282 13.57 -19.27 -19.35
CA LEU A 282 12.16 -19.39 -18.98
C LEU A 282 11.32 -19.03 -20.19
N PRO A 283 10.22 -19.76 -20.46
CA PRO A 283 9.25 -19.31 -21.44
C PRO A 283 8.72 -17.93 -21.03
N PRO A 284 8.55 -16.98 -21.96
CA PRO A 284 8.05 -15.65 -21.62
C PRO A 284 6.68 -15.66 -20.92
N GLY A 285 5.84 -16.65 -21.21
CA GLY A 285 4.45 -16.69 -20.77
C GLY A 285 3.58 -15.72 -21.58
N GLU A 286 2.34 -15.54 -21.12
CA GLU A 286 1.38 -14.65 -21.77
C GLU A 286 1.87 -13.19 -21.76
N PRO A 287 1.63 -12.40 -22.83
CA PRO A 287 2.08 -11.02 -22.93
C PRO A 287 1.23 -10.04 -22.11
N VAL A 288 0.02 -10.43 -21.71
CA VAL A 288 -0.90 -9.60 -20.93
C VAL A 288 -1.54 -10.45 -19.85
N GLY A 289 -1.72 -9.88 -18.67
CA GLY A 289 -2.40 -10.54 -17.55
C GLY A 289 -3.92 -10.67 -17.75
N PRO A 290 -4.63 -11.28 -16.78
CA PRO A 290 -6.08 -11.42 -16.81
C PRO A 290 -6.76 -10.04 -16.94
N GLN A 291 -7.57 -9.85 -17.99
CA GLN A 291 -8.31 -8.60 -18.19
C GLN A 291 -9.71 -8.71 -17.60
N HIS A 292 -9.93 -8.09 -16.44
CA HIS A 292 -11.26 -7.94 -15.84
C HIS A 292 -11.88 -6.59 -16.24
N LEU A 293 -12.11 -6.37 -17.55
CA LEU A 293 -12.64 -5.10 -18.08
C LEU A 293 -14.12 -4.85 -17.71
N ALA A 294 -14.85 -5.89 -17.32
CA ALA A 294 -16.19 -5.78 -16.76
C ALA A 294 -16.48 -6.99 -15.88
N ALA A 295 -16.73 -6.77 -14.58
CA ALA A 295 -17.44 -7.75 -13.78
C ALA A 295 -18.95 -7.62 -14.10
N PRO A 296 -19.67 -8.72 -14.42
CA PRO A 296 -21.11 -8.65 -14.50
C PRO A 296 -21.65 -8.09 -13.17
N LEU A 297 -22.63 -7.18 -13.26
CA LEU A 297 -23.28 -6.60 -12.08
C LEU A 297 -24.05 -7.69 -11.34
N VAL A 298 -23.38 -8.41 -10.45
CA VAL A 298 -24.02 -9.32 -9.51
C VAL A 298 -24.56 -8.45 -8.39
N LEU A 299 -25.82 -8.03 -8.54
CA LEU A 299 -26.54 -7.40 -7.45
C LEU A 299 -26.59 -8.39 -6.29
N ALA A 300 -25.96 -8.05 -5.17
CA ALA A 300 -26.13 -8.80 -3.94
C ALA A 300 -27.65 -8.90 -3.67
N PRO A 301 -28.16 -10.08 -3.29
CA PRO A 301 -29.53 -10.20 -2.85
C PRO A 301 -29.80 -9.11 -1.80
N PRO A 302 -30.95 -8.40 -1.88
CA PRO A 302 -31.25 -7.36 -0.90
C PRO A 302 -31.08 -7.96 0.48
N LYS A 303 -30.27 -7.30 1.35
CA LYS A 303 -30.08 -7.74 2.73
C LYS A 303 -31.47 -7.97 3.30
N VAL A 304 -31.77 -9.22 3.69
CA VAL A 304 -33.04 -9.54 4.35
C VAL A 304 -33.13 -8.57 5.52
N GLY A 305 -34.07 -7.63 5.44
CA GLY A 305 -34.24 -6.59 6.45
C GLY A 305 -34.32 -7.26 7.81
N ARG A 306 -33.65 -6.69 8.81
CA ARG A 306 -33.66 -7.26 10.16
C ARG A 306 -35.13 -7.47 10.57
N ASP A 307 -35.52 -8.71 10.79
CA ASP A 307 -36.87 -9.03 11.22
C ASP A 307 -37.10 -8.41 12.60
N MET A 308 -37.87 -7.33 12.65
CA MET A 308 -38.17 -6.58 13.87
C MET A 308 -39.36 -7.18 14.63
N THR A 309 -40.03 -8.20 14.08
CA THR A 309 -41.20 -8.83 14.71
C THR A 309 -40.91 -9.32 16.13
N PRO A 310 -39.77 -9.99 16.43
CA PRO A 310 -39.42 -10.39 17.81
C PRO A 310 -39.21 -9.20 18.74
N VAL A 311 -38.65 -8.10 18.24
CA VAL A 311 -38.40 -6.88 19.02
C VAL A 311 -39.72 -6.20 19.37
N TRP A 312 -40.65 -6.11 18.43
CA TRP A 312 -41.98 -5.54 18.67
C TRP A 312 -42.80 -6.39 19.64
N VAL A 313 -42.74 -7.72 19.53
CA VAL A 313 -43.41 -8.63 20.47
C VAL A 313 -42.83 -8.49 21.88
N ALA A 314 -41.50 -8.42 22.03
CA ALA A 314 -40.86 -8.20 23.31
C ALA A 314 -41.24 -6.84 23.92
N ALA A 315 -41.22 -5.76 23.12
CA ALA A 315 -41.60 -4.42 23.56
C ALA A 315 -43.07 -4.35 24.01
N ALA A 316 -43.98 -4.97 23.25
CA ALA A 316 -45.39 -5.05 23.61
C ALA A 316 -45.62 -5.88 24.90
N GLY A 317 -44.91 -7.00 25.05
CA GLY A 317 -44.97 -7.82 26.26
C GLY A 317 -44.49 -7.08 27.51
N VAL A 318 -43.34 -6.41 27.44
CA VAL A 318 -42.79 -5.61 28.54
C VAL A 318 -43.72 -4.43 28.87
N GLY A 319 -44.22 -3.74 27.84
CA GLY A 319 -45.17 -2.62 28.01
C GLY A 319 -46.47 -3.06 28.69
N GLY A 320 -47.04 -4.19 28.26
CA GLY A 320 -48.26 -4.75 28.86
C GLY A 320 -48.06 -5.16 30.32
N LEU A 321 -46.92 -5.78 30.65
CA LEU A 321 -46.60 -6.16 32.03
C LEU A 321 -46.45 -4.93 32.94
N ALA A 322 -45.79 -3.87 32.47
CA ALA A 322 -45.64 -2.62 33.21
C ALA A 322 -47.00 -1.93 33.47
N LEU A 323 -47.91 -1.99 32.49
CA LEU A 323 -49.27 -1.45 32.61
C LEU A 323 -50.09 -2.24 33.63
N LEU A 324 -49.99 -3.57 33.62
CA LEU A 324 -50.63 -4.42 34.62
C LEU A 324 -50.08 -4.15 36.04
N CYS A 325 -48.76 -4.08 36.20
CA CYS A 325 -48.14 -3.75 37.48
C CYS A 325 -48.59 -2.38 38.01
N SER A 326 -48.66 -1.37 37.15
CA SER A 326 -49.11 -0.03 37.55
C SER A 326 -50.60 0.01 37.91
N VAL A 327 -51.46 -0.75 37.24
CA VAL A 327 -52.88 -0.90 37.62
C VAL A 327 -53.04 -1.62 38.95
N VAL A 328 -52.29 -2.70 39.19
CA VAL A 328 -52.33 -3.46 40.46
C VAL A 328 -51.80 -2.60 41.62
N LEU A 329 -50.67 -1.92 41.44
CA LEU A 329 -50.11 -1.03 42.47
C LEU A 329 -51.01 0.18 42.71
N GLY A 330 -51.59 0.76 41.65
CA GLY A 330 -52.52 1.88 41.73
C GLY A 330 -53.83 1.52 42.43
N SER A 331 -54.42 0.36 42.13
CA SER A 331 -55.63 -0.14 42.78
C SER A 331 -55.38 -0.51 44.25
N ALA A 332 -54.27 -1.16 44.57
CA ALA A 332 -53.87 -1.44 45.96
C ALA A 332 -53.66 -0.16 46.78
N ALA A 333 -53.04 0.88 46.20
CA ALA A 333 -52.87 2.18 46.85
C ALA A 333 -54.21 2.91 47.07
N LEU A 334 -55.15 2.78 46.13
CA LEU A 334 -56.49 3.37 46.26
C LEU A 334 -57.34 2.67 47.33
N MET A 335 -57.24 1.35 47.44
CA MET A 335 -57.93 0.55 48.48
C MET A 335 -57.39 0.86 49.87
N ARG A 336 -56.06 0.94 50.05
CA ARG A 336 -55.45 1.36 51.32
C ARG A 336 -55.85 2.78 51.76
N ARG A 337 -56.08 3.69 50.81
CA ARG A 337 -56.58 5.05 51.11
C ARG A 337 -58.05 5.08 51.52
N ARG A 338 -58.86 4.07 51.15
CA ARG A 338 -60.27 3.95 51.55
C ARG A 338 -60.45 3.30 52.92
N GLU A 339 -59.53 2.45 53.35
CA GLU A 339 -59.56 1.81 54.68
C GLU A 339 -58.98 2.71 55.80
N GLY A 340 -58.32 3.82 55.44
CA GLY A 340 -57.75 4.80 56.37
C GLY A 340 -58.60 6.04 56.62
N ARG A 341 -59.89 6.04 56.27
CA ARG A 341 -60.88 7.09 56.53
C ARG A 341 -62.09 6.49 57.24
#